data_AF-A0A242NY10-F1
#
_entry.id   AF-A0A242NY10-F1
#
_cell.length_a   1.000
_cell.length_b   1.000
_cell.length_c   1.000
_cell.angle_alpha   90.00
_cell.angle_beta   90.00
_cell.angle_gamma   90.00
#
_symmetry.space_group_name_H-M   'P 1'
#
loop_
_entity.id
_entity.type
_entity.pdbx_description
1 polymer ?
#
loop_
_entity_poly.entity_id
_entity_poly.type
_entity_poly.pdbx_seq_one_letter_code
_entity_poly.pdbx_strand_id
1 'polypeptide(L)'
;MRILGYSFSLLATVILLTGCIYGDIDKRQRDFITIEAARYCEANHYSYCEIYAQCYRDFLEQMPAMTDSLSAFWGMSRDYLDDKEAPKEMDNIYAQIKDNEKKGREDLSLDYSYLLFPHNRCSSIINAKQYDISNYQEAIDKGIKSYKLYNE
;
A
#
# COMPACT_ATOMS: atom_id res chain seq x y z
N MET A 1 -37.10 -34.00 -5.89
CA MET A 1 -36.59 -32.61 -5.98
C MET A 1 -36.34 -32.07 -4.58
N ARG A 2 -35.08 -31.73 -4.21
CA ARG A 2 -34.68 -30.78 -3.14
C ARG A 2 -33.19 -30.84 -2.72
N ILE A 3 -32.34 -31.64 -3.38
CA ILE A 3 -30.92 -31.76 -2.98
C ILE A 3 -30.01 -30.71 -3.67
N LEU A 4 -30.46 -30.11 -4.78
CA LEU A 4 -29.67 -29.11 -5.52
C LEU A 4 -29.69 -27.68 -4.92
N GLY A 5 -30.51 -27.42 -3.90
CA GLY A 5 -30.64 -26.09 -3.30
C GLY A 5 -29.68 -25.81 -2.13
N TYR A 6 -29.13 -26.84 -1.49
CA TYR A 6 -28.29 -26.68 -0.29
C TYR A 6 -26.81 -26.38 -0.63
N SER A 7 -26.34 -26.82 -1.80
CA SER A 7 -24.94 -26.62 -2.21
C SER A 7 -24.67 -25.21 -2.74
N PHE A 8 -25.67 -24.53 -3.30
CA PHE A 8 -25.53 -23.15 -3.78
C PHE A 8 -25.51 -22.12 -2.64
N SER A 9 -26.34 -22.33 -1.60
CA SER A 9 -26.43 -21.43 -0.45
C SER A 9 -25.19 -21.46 0.45
N LEU A 10 -24.52 -22.61 0.57
CA LEU A 10 -23.25 -22.73 1.30
C LEU A 10 -22.09 -22.07 0.57
N LEU A 11 -22.05 -22.18 -0.77
CA LEU A 11 -21.01 -21.53 -1.56
C LEU A 11 -21.15 -19.99 -1.52
N ALA A 12 -22.38 -19.48 -1.61
CA ALA A 12 -22.65 -18.04 -1.51
C ALA A 12 -22.31 -17.47 -0.12
N THR A 13 -22.56 -18.20 0.97
CA THR A 13 -22.18 -17.76 2.32
C THR A 13 -20.67 -17.79 2.56
N VAL A 14 -19.95 -18.76 2.00
CA VAL A 14 -18.48 -18.77 2.06
C VAL A 14 -17.88 -17.63 1.23
N ILE A 15 -18.41 -17.34 0.03
CA ILE A 15 -17.96 -16.21 -0.81
C ILE A 15 -18.27 -14.85 -0.15
N LEU A 16 -19.44 -14.71 0.48
CA LEU A 16 -19.80 -13.50 1.23
C LEU A 16 -18.92 -13.30 2.47
N LEU A 17 -18.57 -14.38 3.18
CA LEU A 17 -17.70 -14.31 4.35
C LEU A 17 -16.23 -14.06 3.98
N THR A 18 -15.72 -14.65 2.89
CA THR A 18 -14.37 -14.34 2.41
C THR A 18 -14.28 -12.90 1.91
N GLY A 19 -15.28 -12.40 1.20
CA GLY A 19 -15.35 -11.00 0.75
C GLY A 19 -15.25 -9.98 1.90
N CYS A 20 -15.89 -10.25 3.04
CA CYS A 20 -15.77 -9.40 4.23
C CYS A 20 -14.38 -9.46 4.87
N ILE A 21 -13.76 -10.66 4.94
CA ILE A 21 -12.44 -10.83 5.55
C ILE A 21 -11.36 -10.09 4.74
N TYR A 22 -11.42 -10.14 3.40
CA TYR A 22 -10.45 -9.44 2.55
C TYR A 22 -10.59 -7.92 2.63
N GLY A 23 -11.81 -7.39 2.69
CA GLY A 23 -12.04 -5.95 2.89
C GLY A 23 -11.50 -5.42 4.22
N ASP A 24 -11.64 -6.19 5.30
CA ASP A 24 -11.11 -5.83 6.63
C ASP A 24 -9.58 -5.86 6.70
N ILE A 25 -8.94 -6.79 5.97
CA ILE A 25 -7.47 -6.89 5.90
C ILE A 25 -6.89 -5.71 5.13
N ASP A 26 -7.44 -5.39 3.95
CA ASP A 26 -6.98 -4.28 3.11
C ASP A 26 -7.09 -2.93 3.86
N LYS A 27 -8.22 -2.70 4.55
CA LYS A 27 -8.40 -1.51 5.38
C LYS A 27 -7.35 -1.42 6.50
N ARG A 28 -7.13 -2.51 7.23
CA ARG A 28 -6.14 -2.54 8.32
C ARG A 28 -4.73 -2.30 7.81
N GLN A 29 -4.38 -2.84 6.64
CA GLN A 29 -3.10 -2.58 6.00
C GLN A 29 -2.97 -1.08 5.70
N ARG A 30 -3.91 -0.48 4.98
CA ARG A 30 -3.88 0.96 4.65
C ARG A 30 -3.77 1.86 5.88
N ASP A 31 -4.49 1.54 6.96
CA ASP A 31 -4.40 2.26 8.24
C ASP A 31 -2.97 2.17 8.81
N PHE A 32 -2.37 0.97 8.80
CA PHE A 32 -0.97 0.77 9.24
C PHE A 32 0.02 1.57 8.37
N ILE A 33 -0.09 1.49 7.05
CA ILE A 33 0.78 2.25 6.13
C ILE A 33 0.66 3.76 6.40
N THR A 34 -0.55 4.25 6.66
CA THR A 34 -0.79 5.66 6.96
C THR A 34 -0.12 6.07 8.29
N ILE A 35 -0.16 5.20 9.30
CA ILE A 35 0.55 5.42 10.58
C ILE A 35 2.07 5.47 10.35
N GLU A 36 2.63 4.57 9.56
CA GLU A 36 4.07 4.58 9.27
C GLU A 36 4.49 5.80 8.44
N ALA A 37 3.64 6.26 7.53
CA ALA A 37 3.87 7.52 6.82
C ALA A 37 3.91 8.72 7.79
N ALA A 38 2.99 8.78 8.77
CA ALA A 38 3.00 9.80 9.81
C ALA A 38 4.28 9.72 10.67
N ARG A 39 4.68 8.52 11.10
CA ARG A 39 5.92 8.28 11.86
C ARG A 39 7.17 8.70 11.11
N TYR A 40 7.28 8.35 9.82
CA TYR A 40 8.36 8.83 8.95
C TYR A 40 8.44 10.35 8.95
N CYS A 41 7.29 11.03 8.87
CA CYS A 41 7.24 12.48 8.85
C CYS A 41 7.70 13.09 10.18
N GLU A 42 7.17 12.59 11.30
CA GLU A 42 7.47 13.05 12.65
C GLU A 42 8.93 12.79 13.03
N ALA A 43 9.46 11.61 12.70
CA ALA A 43 10.83 11.20 12.99
C ALA A 43 11.87 12.02 12.20
N ASN A 44 11.50 12.54 11.02
CA ASN A 44 12.32 13.49 10.26
C ASN A 44 12.11 14.96 10.68
N HIS A 45 11.26 15.23 11.68
CA HIS A 45 10.93 16.57 12.16
C HIS A 45 10.36 17.51 11.07
N TYR A 46 9.65 16.96 10.08
CA TYR A 46 8.96 17.78 9.10
C TYR A 46 7.74 18.49 9.72
N SER A 47 7.31 19.58 9.08
CA SER A 47 6.04 20.24 9.41
C SER A 47 4.87 19.58 8.69
N TYR A 48 3.64 19.78 9.18
CA TYR A 48 2.40 19.35 8.51
C TYR A 48 2.19 17.83 8.39
N CYS A 49 2.71 17.03 9.34
CA CYS A 49 2.61 15.58 9.27
C CYS A 49 1.19 15.02 9.23
N GLU A 50 0.23 15.65 9.91
CA GLU A 50 -1.19 15.24 9.82
C GLU A 50 -1.75 15.43 8.40
N ILE A 51 -1.43 16.56 7.75
CA ILE A 51 -1.89 16.86 6.38
C ILE A 51 -1.22 15.92 5.38
N TYR A 52 0.07 15.63 5.58
CA TYR A 52 0.79 14.65 4.77
C TYR A 52 0.22 13.24 4.91
N ALA A 53 -0.04 12.78 6.13
CA ALA A 53 -0.60 11.45 6.37
C ALA A 53 -2.01 11.32 5.75
N GLN A 54 -2.84 12.37 5.86
CA GLN A 54 -4.15 12.37 5.20
C GLN A 54 -4.01 12.32 3.67
N CYS A 55 -3.15 13.16 3.08
CA CYS A 55 -2.88 13.11 1.64
C CYS A 55 -2.40 11.73 1.20
N TYR A 56 -1.49 11.12 1.97
CA TYR A 56 -0.96 9.78 1.69
C TYR A 56 -2.08 8.75 1.68
N ARG A 57 -2.96 8.77 2.69
CA ARG A 57 -4.14 7.90 2.79
C ARG A 57 -5.09 8.08 1.62
N ASP A 58 -5.40 9.32 1.22
CA ASP A 58 -6.31 9.62 0.10
C ASP A 58 -5.81 9.01 -1.22
N PHE A 59 -4.48 8.97 -1.42
CA PHE A 59 -3.89 8.30 -2.58
C PHE A 59 -3.86 6.79 -2.43
N LEU A 60 -3.60 6.26 -1.23
CA LEU A 60 -3.73 4.84 -0.97
C LEU A 60 -5.14 4.39 -1.36
N GLU A 61 -6.20 4.99 -0.81
CA GLU A 61 -7.61 4.60 -1.02
C GLU A 61 -8.05 4.52 -2.50
N GLN A 62 -7.29 5.12 -3.42
CA GLN A 62 -7.52 5.03 -4.87
C GLN A 62 -6.83 3.84 -5.56
N MET A 63 -5.93 3.15 -4.87
CA MET A 63 -5.16 2.02 -5.38
C MET A 63 -5.91 0.70 -5.18
N PRO A 64 -5.70 -0.28 -6.07
CA PRO A 64 -6.19 -1.64 -5.85
C PRO A 64 -5.68 -2.15 -4.50
N ALA A 65 -6.48 -3.02 -3.86
CA ALA A 65 -6.04 -3.72 -2.67
C ALA A 65 -4.68 -4.35 -2.96
N MET A 66 -3.73 -4.13 -2.06
CA MET A 66 -2.37 -4.65 -2.22
C MET A 66 -2.38 -6.14 -1.86
N THR A 67 -3.08 -6.96 -2.66
CA THR A 67 -3.48 -8.34 -2.35
C THR A 67 -2.30 -9.29 -2.14
N ASP A 68 -1.12 -8.98 -2.71
CA ASP A 68 0.11 -9.77 -2.54
C ASP A 68 1.09 -9.16 -1.51
N SER A 69 0.77 -7.99 -0.94
CA SER A 69 1.74 -7.16 -0.21
C SER A 69 1.92 -7.50 1.27
N LEU A 70 1.70 -8.74 1.68
CA LEU A 70 2.30 -9.19 2.94
C LEU A 70 3.80 -8.85 2.93
N SER A 71 4.49 -9.00 1.79
CA SER A 71 5.89 -8.59 1.56
C SER A 71 6.15 -7.09 1.73
N ALA A 72 5.35 -6.19 1.14
CA ALA A 72 5.54 -4.75 1.28
C ALA A 72 5.12 -4.24 2.67
N PHE A 73 4.13 -4.89 3.28
CA PHE A 73 3.79 -4.78 4.68
C PHE A 73 4.98 -5.14 5.57
N TRP A 74 5.73 -6.23 5.30
CA TRP A 74 6.98 -6.54 6.01
C TRP A 74 8.11 -5.52 5.74
N GLY A 75 8.09 -4.86 4.56
CA GLY A 75 9.02 -3.79 4.22
C GLY A 75 8.96 -2.62 5.19
N MET A 76 7.74 -2.19 5.55
CA MET A 76 7.49 -1.16 6.57
C MET A 76 7.29 -1.70 7.98
N SER A 77 7.02 -3.00 8.13
CA SER A 77 6.89 -3.66 9.45
C SER A 77 8.22 -4.23 9.96
N ARG A 78 9.38 -3.76 9.47
CA ARG A 78 10.68 -4.09 10.08
C ARG A 78 10.61 -3.63 11.54
N ASP A 79 10.38 -4.60 12.41
CA ASP A 79 10.32 -4.59 13.87
C ASP A 79 10.05 -3.22 14.50
N TYR A 80 8.91 -3.13 15.19
CA TYR A 80 8.39 -2.07 16.09
C TYR A 80 9.38 -1.46 17.13
N LEU A 81 10.70 -1.64 17.00
CA LEU A 81 11.69 -1.55 18.07
C LEU A 81 12.89 -0.62 17.80
N ASP A 82 13.04 0.00 16.62
CA ASP A 82 14.09 1.03 16.44
C ASP A 82 13.57 2.30 15.74
N ASP A 83 13.12 3.27 16.53
CA ASP A 83 12.74 4.63 16.09
C ASP A 83 13.81 5.30 15.20
N LYS A 84 15.06 4.80 15.22
CA LYS A 84 16.16 5.29 14.38
C LYS A 84 16.03 4.93 12.90
N GLU A 85 15.20 3.95 12.55
CA GLU A 85 14.99 3.53 11.16
C GLU A 85 13.80 4.25 10.51
N ALA A 86 12.85 4.76 11.30
CA ALA A 86 11.70 5.52 10.80
C ALA A 86 12.08 6.70 9.89
N PRO A 87 13.16 7.48 10.15
CA PRO A 87 13.58 8.53 9.25
C PRO A 87 14.00 8.05 7.84
N LYS A 88 14.42 6.79 7.72
CA LYS A 88 14.95 6.18 6.49
C LYS A 88 13.92 5.34 5.76
N GLU A 89 12.68 5.28 6.22
CA GLU A 89 11.69 4.33 5.72
C GLU A 89 11.50 4.42 4.19
N MET A 90 11.30 5.63 3.67
CA MET A 90 11.15 5.85 2.23
C MET A 90 12.42 5.52 1.43
N ASP A 91 13.60 5.72 2.03
CA ASP A 91 14.88 5.33 1.42
C ASP A 91 15.05 3.81 1.38
N ASN A 92 14.62 3.12 2.43
CA ASN A 92 14.65 1.67 2.53
C ASN A 92 13.72 1.02 1.50
N ILE A 93 12.50 1.54 1.35
CA ILE A 93 11.55 1.10 0.31
C ILE A 93 12.17 1.30 -1.07
N TYR A 94 12.75 2.47 -1.34
CA TYR A 94 13.38 2.73 -2.64
C TYR A 94 14.59 1.80 -2.90
N ALA A 95 15.40 1.52 -1.89
CA ALA A 95 16.50 0.57 -2.00
C ALA A 95 16.01 -0.85 -2.34
N GLN A 96 14.88 -1.29 -1.77
CA GLN A 96 14.26 -2.57 -2.08
C GLN A 96 13.75 -2.63 -3.52
N ILE A 97 13.17 -1.56 -4.05
CA ILE A 97 12.81 -1.45 -5.48
C ILE A 97 14.06 -1.70 -6.35
N LYS A 98 15.16 -1.00 -6.06
CA LYS A 98 16.39 -1.12 -6.85
C LYS A 98 17.08 -2.47 -6.72
N ASP A 99 16.96 -3.13 -5.57
CA ASP A 99 17.46 -4.48 -5.38
C ASP A 99 16.62 -5.51 -6.15
N ASN A 100 15.29 -5.37 -6.13
CA ASN A 100 14.37 -6.23 -6.87
C ASN A 100 14.49 -6.05 -8.39
N GLU A 101 14.69 -4.83 -8.88
CA GLU A 101 15.01 -4.54 -10.30
C GLU A 101 16.25 -5.35 -10.75
N LYS A 102 17.33 -5.35 -9.96
CA LYS A 102 18.55 -6.10 -10.26
C LYS A 102 18.34 -7.62 -10.26
N LYS A 103 17.38 -8.10 -9.45
CA LYS A 103 17.02 -9.52 -9.33
C LYS A 103 15.99 -9.96 -10.37
N GLY A 104 15.50 -9.06 -11.22
CA GLY A 104 14.41 -9.36 -12.16
C GLY A 104 13.07 -9.62 -11.48
N ARG A 105 12.87 -9.08 -10.27
CA ARG A 105 11.64 -9.19 -9.48
C ARG A 105 10.77 -7.95 -9.65
N GLU A 106 10.37 -7.69 -10.89
CA GLU A 106 9.54 -6.53 -11.25
C GLU A 106 8.19 -6.51 -10.52
N ASP A 107 7.66 -7.70 -10.18
CA ASP A 107 6.48 -7.89 -9.34
C ASP A 107 6.64 -7.21 -7.98
N LEU A 108 7.73 -7.51 -7.27
CA LEU A 108 8.00 -6.91 -5.95
C LEU A 108 8.35 -5.44 -6.06
N SER A 109 9.09 -5.04 -7.10
CA SER A 109 9.38 -3.62 -7.32
C SER A 109 8.11 -2.81 -7.54
N LEU A 110 7.14 -3.35 -8.28
CA LEU A 110 5.83 -2.73 -8.47
C LEU A 110 5.09 -2.62 -7.13
N ASP A 111 5.07 -3.67 -6.31
CA ASP A 111 4.45 -3.65 -4.98
C ASP A 111 5.02 -2.52 -4.09
N TYR A 112 6.35 -2.40 -4.02
CA TYR A 112 7.00 -1.33 -3.26
C TYR A 112 6.77 0.06 -3.88
N SER A 113 6.62 0.15 -5.21
CA SER A 113 6.34 1.42 -5.88
C SER A 113 4.98 2.01 -5.49
N TYR A 114 3.99 1.17 -5.15
CA TYR A 114 2.71 1.62 -4.61
C TYR A 114 2.84 2.30 -3.23
N LEU A 115 3.92 2.07 -2.48
CA LEU A 115 4.22 2.80 -1.23
C LEU A 115 4.92 4.15 -1.48
N LEU A 116 5.72 4.26 -2.55
CA LEU A 116 6.38 5.53 -2.88
C LEU A 116 5.49 6.45 -3.70
N PHE A 117 4.46 5.94 -4.39
CA PHE A 117 3.56 6.78 -5.17
C PHE A 117 2.81 7.82 -4.30
N PRO A 118 2.14 7.47 -3.20
CA PRO A 118 1.47 8.44 -2.35
C PRO A 118 2.48 9.42 -1.74
N HIS A 119 3.65 8.92 -1.31
CA HIS A 119 4.74 9.77 -0.83
C HIS A 119 5.13 10.82 -1.87
N ASN A 120 5.40 10.42 -3.11
CA ASN A 120 5.78 11.35 -4.17
C ASN A 120 4.71 12.40 -4.42
N ARG A 121 3.42 12.01 -4.43
CA ARG A 121 2.30 12.94 -4.62
C ARG A 121 2.13 13.94 -3.47
N CYS A 122 2.50 13.55 -2.25
CA CYS A 122 2.29 14.34 -1.04
C CYS A 122 3.56 15.01 -0.51
N SER A 123 4.74 14.64 -1.02
CA SER A 123 6.07 15.06 -0.54
C SER A 123 6.25 16.58 -0.48
N SER A 124 5.62 17.34 -1.38
CA SER A 124 5.67 18.80 -1.39
C SER A 124 5.03 19.46 -0.17
N ILE A 125 4.10 18.77 0.53
CA ILE A 125 3.48 19.26 1.77
C ILE A 125 4.52 19.41 2.88
N ILE A 126 5.47 18.47 2.93
CA ILE A 126 6.49 18.36 3.97
C ILE A 126 7.88 18.80 3.48
N ASN A 127 7.98 19.24 2.22
CA ASN A 127 9.23 19.54 1.53
C ASN A 127 10.25 18.37 1.56
N ALA A 128 9.75 17.14 1.44
CA ALA A 128 10.59 15.95 1.31
C ALA A 128 11.01 15.71 -0.15
N LYS A 129 12.08 14.93 -0.33
CA LYS A 129 12.51 14.48 -1.67
C LYS A 129 11.50 13.52 -2.28
N GLN A 130 11.55 13.39 -3.60
CA GLN A 130 10.79 12.39 -4.36
C GLN A 130 11.71 11.26 -4.84
N TYR A 131 11.11 10.12 -5.16
CA TYR A 131 11.81 8.93 -5.64
C TYR A 131 11.43 8.60 -7.08
N ASP A 132 12.41 8.20 -7.89
CA ASP A 132 12.15 7.84 -9.29
C ASP A 132 11.54 6.44 -9.41
N ILE A 133 10.22 6.42 -9.54
CA ILE A 133 9.41 5.23 -9.81
C ILE A 133 8.77 5.28 -11.21
N SER A 134 9.34 6.07 -12.13
CA SER A 134 8.77 6.30 -13.47
C SER A 134 8.52 5.00 -14.26
N ASN A 135 9.39 4.00 -14.08
CA ASN A 135 9.25 2.67 -14.68
C ASN A 135 7.95 1.94 -14.29
N TYR A 136 7.33 2.30 -13.17
CA TYR A 136 6.12 1.66 -12.63
C TYR A 136 4.86 2.52 -12.82
N GLN A 137 4.99 3.74 -13.34
CA GLN A 137 3.90 4.71 -13.42
C GLN A 137 2.72 4.19 -14.26
N GLU A 138 2.99 3.57 -15.41
CA GLU A 138 1.94 3.00 -16.27
C GLU A 138 1.16 1.88 -15.57
N ALA A 139 1.87 1.00 -14.85
CA ALA A 139 1.24 -0.10 -14.13
C ALA A 139 0.38 0.41 -12.96
N ILE A 140 0.87 1.40 -12.21
CA ILE A 140 0.13 2.06 -11.13
C ILE A 140 -1.14 2.72 -11.68
N ASP A 141 -1.04 3.50 -12.76
CA ASP A 141 -2.18 4.21 -13.35
C ASP A 141 -3.24 3.23 -13.86
N LYS A 142 -2.80 2.13 -14.48
CA LYS A 142 -3.69 1.04 -14.91
C LYS A 142 -4.36 0.36 -13.71
N GLY A 143 -3.62 0.14 -12.62
CA GLY A 143 -4.14 -0.40 -11.36
C GLY A 143 -5.25 0.48 -10.77
N ILE A 144 -4.98 1.78 -10.60
CA ILE A 144 -5.94 2.78 -10.09
C ILE A 144 -7.19 2.84 -10.98
N LYS A 145 -7.01 2.91 -12.31
CA LYS A 145 -8.14 2.96 -13.25
C LYS A 145 -9.02 1.73 -13.14
N SER A 146 -8.40 0.55 -13.05
CA SER A 146 -9.13 -0.70 -12.92
C SER A 146 -9.89 -0.75 -11.60
N TYR A 147 -9.26 -0.36 -10.48
CA TYR A 147 -9.90 -0.34 -9.17
C TYR A 147 -11.13 0.58 -9.12
N LYS A 148 -11.06 1.78 -9.71
CA LYS A 148 -12.20 2.70 -9.79
C LYS A 148 -13.38 2.08 -10.54
N LEU A 149 -13.13 1.40 -11.67
CA LEU A 149 -14.18 0.75 -12.47
C LEU A 149 -14.90 -0.40 -11.75
N TYR A 150 -14.29 -1.00 -10.72
CA TYR A 150 -14.89 -2.12 -9.97
C TYR A 150 -15.57 -1.69 -8.67
N ASN A 151 -15.37 -0.45 -8.21
CA ASN A 151 -15.90 0.04 -6.92
C ASN A 151 -16.80 1.29 -7.05
N GLU A 152 -17.10 1.72 -8.28
CA GLU A 152 -18.15 2.70 -8.65
C GLU A 152 -19.34 1.99 -9.30
#